data_AF-A0A7Z9PYK1-F1
#
_entry.id   AF-A0A7Z9PYK1-F1
#
_cell.length_a   1.000
_cell.length_b   1.000
_cell.length_c   1.000
_cell.angle_alpha   90.00
_cell.angle_beta   90.00
_cell.angle_gamma   90.00
#
_symmetry.space_group_name_H-M   'P 1'
#
loop_
_entity.id
_entity.type
_entity.pdbx_description
1 polymer ?
#
loop_
_entity_poly.entity_id
_entity_poly.type
_entity_poly.pdbx_seq_one_letter_code
_entity_poly.pdbx_strand_id
1 'polypeptide(L)'
;MRIAPVKVPLSSRSLQNVVPGAYPQVEQDLAAFPEPVLDALDRYGVRVAVLDEGESLFDSPALRTLSVEEYNAEKVEANRIVRTALPAIQASSVEELTDSLTRELRKAGLDFHLGLSRETPNLEQIAARQNIPEEHFQDWVQSFHQLNKELPEGLLLLPHTYHQGKPIPHNLLRNSKEVTAEFVERSLGINRAEDRLVLLHKKFTPENAVEIGNYRLAIHETGHALDHLLDTMTGLPGLGAAHRATVDALYQKDLKKAETAGVEAVFTSDRASEDVREYFAEAVEAYLTFPGSPEGEIFRTDNSHQGLKNRNGELYDYIGMVLHQDYSKAVIPPPPPRPVHDPGIPDPDSQVFWF
;
A
#
# COMPACT_ATOMS: atom_id res chain seq x y z
N MET A 1 26.88 -29.85 -21.46
CA MET A 1 25.52 -30.30 -21.09
C MET A 1 24.65 -29.04 -21.05
N ARG A 2 23.78 -28.81 -22.04
CA ARG A 2 22.92 -27.62 -22.08
C ARG A 2 21.73 -27.86 -21.16
N ILE A 3 21.67 -27.14 -20.04
CA ILE A 3 20.51 -27.14 -19.14
C ILE A 3 19.41 -26.36 -19.87
N ALA A 4 18.28 -27.01 -20.17
CA ALA A 4 17.14 -26.33 -20.75
C ALA A 4 16.60 -25.30 -19.73
N PRO A 5 16.24 -24.08 -20.15
CA PRO A 5 15.59 -23.13 -19.25
C PRO A 5 14.30 -23.76 -18.74
N VAL A 6 14.18 -23.85 -17.42
CA VAL A 6 12.93 -24.22 -16.75
C VAL A 6 11.96 -23.08 -17.05
N LYS A 7 11.02 -23.30 -17.98
CA LYS A 7 9.86 -22.41 -18.11
C LYS A 7 9.06 -22.55 -16.82
N VAL A 8 9.10 -21.53 -15.98
CA VAL A 8 8.08 -21.38 -14.94
C VAL A 8 6.75 -21.28 -15.69
N PRO A 9 5.77 -22.16 -15.42
CA PRO A 9 4.47 -22.03 -16.03
C PRO A 9 3.90 -20.69 -15.56
N LEU A 10 3.75 -19.75 -16.51
CA LEU A 10 2.98 -18.54 -16.27
C LEU A 10 1.58 -18.98 -15.83
N SER A 11 1.12 -18.41 -14.72
CA SER A 11 -0.27 -18.59 -14.30
C SER A 11 -1.16 -18.08 -15.43
N SER A 12 -2.23 -18.80 -15.77
CA SER A 12 -3.26 -18.28 -16.69
C SER A 12 -4.12 -17.18 -16.04
N ARG A 13 -3.81 -16.84 -14.79
CA ARG A 13 -4.49 -15.87 -13.94
C ARG A 13 -3.52 -14.75 -13.55
N SER A 14 -4.00 -13.52 -13.58
CA SER A 14 -3.37 -12.33 -13.00
C SER A 14 -4.17 -11.82 -11.80
N LEU A 15 -3.67 -10.78 -11.11
CA LEU A 15 -4.48 -10.05 -10.12
C LEU A 15 -5.79 -9.58 -10.74
N GLN A 16 -6.90 -9.70 -10.00
CA GLN A 16 -8.23 -9.37 -10.51
C GLN A 16 -8.50 -7.86 -10.51
N ASN A 17 -7.77 -7.10 -9.69
CA ASN A 17 -7.95 -5.66 -9.52
C ASN A 17 -6.86 -4.85 -10.23
N VAL A 18 -6.52 -5.23 -11.46
CA VAL A 18 -5.72 -4.39 -12.36
C VAL A 18 -6.67 -3.44 -13.08
N VAL A 19 -6.43 -2.15 -12.92
CA VAL A 19 -7.34 -1.13 -13.45
C VAL A 19 -7.13 -0.96 -14.96
N PRO A 20 -8.21 -0.93 -15.75
CA PRO A 20 -8.12 -1.25 -17.16
C PRO A 20 -7.32 -0.22 -17.97
N GLY A 21 -6.33 -0.75 -18.66
CA GLY A 21 -5.69 -0.23 -19.86
C GLY A 21 -5.08 -1.42 -20.58
N ALA A 22 -4.87 -1.34 -21.90
CA ALA A 22 -4.18 -2.40 -22.63
C ALA A 22 -2.68 -2.36 -22.28
N TYR A 23 -2.31 -2.90 -21.12
CA TYR A 23 -0.93 -3.01 -20.66
C TYR A 23 -0.51 -4.50 -20.59
N PRO A 24 -0.34 -5.20 -21.74
CA PRO A 24 -0.04 -6.63 -21.77
C PRO A 24 1.18 -7.01 -20.93
N GLN A 25 2.18 -6.13 -20.87
CA GLN A 25 3.37 -6.37 -20.07
C GLN A 25 3.09 -6.39 -18.57
N VAL A 26 2.22 -5.50 -18.07
CA VAL A 26 1.83 -5.49 -16.64
C VAL A 26 1.06 -6.76 -16.32
N GLU A 27 0.16 -7.19 -17.20
CA GLU A 27 -0.56 -8.45 -17.03
C GLU A 27 0.40 -9.65 -17.02
N GLN A 28 1.39 -9.68 -17.92
CA GLN A 28 2.42 -10.72 -17.98
C GLN A 28 3.31 -10.72 -16.73
N ASP A 29 3.69 -9.54 -16.24
CA ASP A 29 4.45 -9.35 -15.01
C ASP A 29 3.70 -9.88 -13.79
N LEU A 30 2.43 -9.52 -13.66
CA LEU A 30 1.59 -9.98 -12.56
C LEU A 30 1.28 -11.48 -12.67
N ALA A 31 1.11 -12.02 -13.88
CA ALA A 31 0.92 -13.45 -14.12
C ALA A 31 2.17 -14.30 -13.83
N ALA A 32 3.34 -13.68 -13.64
CA ALA A 32 4.55 -14.39 -13.22
C ALA A 32 4.48 -14.82 -11.75
N PHE A 33 3.66 -14.17 -10.91
CA PHE A 33 3.45 -14.60 -9.54
C PHE A 33 2.69 -15.94 -9.49
N PRO A 34 3.07 -16.86 -8.58
CA PRO A 34 2.31 -18.09 -8.38
C PRO A 34 0.88 -17.82 -7.90
N GLU A 35 -0.06 -18.68 -8.31
CA GLU A 35 -1.47 -18.55 -7.99
C GLU A 35 -1.78 -18.38 -6.49
N PRO A 36 -1.14 -19.09 -5.54
CA PRO A 36 -1.37 -18.88 -4.12
C PRO A 36 -1.06 -17.45 -3.64
N VAL A 37 -0.05 -16.81 -4.24
CA VAL A 37 0.34 -15.42 -3.93
C VAL A 37 -0.69 -14.46 -4.52
N LEU A 38 -1.09 -14.67 -5.78
CA LEU A 38 -2.14 -13.87 -6.42
C LEU A 38 -3.45 -13.94 -5.65
N ASP A 39 -3.86 -15.13 -5.20
CA ASP A 39 -5.01 -15.32 -4.30
C ASP A 39 -4.87 -14.56 -2.99
N ALA A 40 -3.70 -14.59 -2.38
CA ALA A 40 -3.45 -13.88 -1.13
C ALA A 40 -3.57 -12.36 -1.31
N LEU A 41 -2.97 -11.81 -2.38
CA LEU A 41 -3.01 -10.38 -2.72
C LEU A 41 -4.42 -9.93 -3.14
N ASP A 42 -5.16 -10.74 -3.90
CA ASP A 42 -6.56 -10.47 -4.27
C ASP A 42 -7.46 -10.42 -3.04
N ARG A 43 -7.35 -11.41 -2.13
CA ARG A 43 -8.11 -11.41 -0.87
C ARG A 43 -7.68 -10.28 0.07
N TYR A 44 -6.40 -9.90 0.04
CA TYR A 44 -5.91 -8.72 0.74
C TYR A 44 -6.50 -7.44 0.16
N GLY A 45 -6.83 -7.43 -1.13
CA GLY A 45 -7.45 -6.30 -1.82
C GLY A 45 -6.45 -5.38 -2.50
N VAL A 46 -5.28 -5.91 -2.91
CA VAL A 46 -4.27 -5.16 -3.66
C VAL A 46 -4.83 -4.73 -5.01
N ARG A 47 -4.57 -3.48 -5.39
CA ARG A 47 -4.92 -2.90 -6.68
C ARG A 47 -3.67 -2.42 -7.37
N VAL A 48 -3.61 -2.61 -8.69
CA VAL A 48 -2.52 -2.09 -9.52
C VAL A 48 -3.13 -1.08 -10.49
N ALA A 49 -2.59 0.14 -10.48
CA ALA A 49 -2.97 1.20 -11.39
C ALA A 49 -1.77 1.65 -12.22
N VAL A 50 -2.03 1.97 -13.48
CA VAL A 50 -1.07 2.64 -14.36
C VAL A 50 -1.63 4.02 -14.65
N LEU A 51 -0.82 5.06 -14.43
CA LEU A 51 -1.18 6.44 -14.77
C LEU A 51 -0.51 6.84 -16.09
N ASP A 52 -1.29 7.44 -16.99
CA ASP A 52 -0.82 8.10 -18.22
C ASP A 52 -0.47 9.57 -17.96
N GLU A 53 0.29 10.18 -18.88
CA GLU A 53 0.76 11.56 -18.75
C GLU A 53 -0.41 12.54 -18.54
N GLY A 54 -0.31 13.40 -17.52
CA GLY A 54 -1.37 14.32 -17.12
C GLY A 54 -2.51 13.72 -16.29
N GLU A 55 -2.54 12.40 -16.02
CA GLU A 55 -3.50 11.78 -15.10
C GLU A 55 -3.05 11.89 -13.64
N SER A 56 -4.01 11.82 -12.73
CA SER A 56 -3.78 11.66 -11.30
C SER A 56 -4.48 10.42 -10.75
N LEU A 57 -4.12 9.99 -9.54
CA LEU A 57 -4.84 8.93 -8.85
C LEU A 57 -6.33 9.26 -8.68
N PHE A 58 -6.69 10.54 -8.58
CA PHE A 58 -8.09 10.98 -8.53
C PHE A 58 -8.90 10.53 -9.75
N ASP A 59 -8.27 10.47 -10.92
CA ASP A 59 -8.92 10.09 -12.18
C ASP A 59 -8.94 8.56 -12.37
N SER A 60 -8.15 7.84 -11.58
CA SER A 60 -7.98 6.40 -11.72
C SER A 60 -9.11 5.61 -11.04
N PRO A 61 -9.69 4.60 -11.71
CA PRO A 61 -10.61 3.66 -11.08
C PRO A 61 -9.96 2.84 -9.94
N ALA A 62 -8.64 2.92 -9.79
CA ALA A 62 -7.91 2.23 -8.72
C ALA A 62 -8.11 2.89 -7.37
N LEU A 63 -8.44 4.19 -7.35
CA LEU A 63 -8.69 4.94 -6.12
C LEU A 63 -9.71 4.19 -5.26
N ARG A 64 -9.28 3.83 -4.06
CA ARG A 64 -10.11 3.04 -3.16
C ARG A 64 -11.21 3.90 -2.56
N THR A 65 -12.44 3.62 -2.99
CA THR A 65 -13.66 4.02 -2.29
C THR A 65 -14.15 2.89 -1.38
N LEU A 66 -14.92 3.21 -0.37
CA LEU A 66 -15.51 2.25 0.56
C LEU A 66 -16.86 1.74 0.04
N SER A 67 -17.15 0.46 0.25
CA SER A 67 -18.51 -0.06 0.21
C SER A 67 -19.34 0.50 1.38
N VAL A 68 -20.67 0.36 1.30
CA VAL A 68 -21.58 0.78 2.38
C VAL A 68 -21.29 -0.03 3.65
N GLU A 69 -21.01 -1.31 3.50
CA GLU A 69 -20.67 -2.23 4.59
C GLU A 69 -19.35 -1.85 5.26
N GLU A 70 -18.28 -1.63 4.47
CA GLU A 70 -16.98 -1.17 5.00
C GLU A 70 -17.14 0.16 5.73
N TYR A 71 -17.85 1.13 5.13
CA TYR A 71 -18.00 2.43 5.74
C TYR A 71 -18.80 2.37 7.04
N ASN A 72 -19.84 1.54 7.10
CA ASN A 72 -20.59 1.32 8.35
C ASN A 72 -19.72 0.66 9.43
N ALA A 73 -18.87 -0.30 9.07
CA ALA A 73 -17.93 -0.92 10.00
C ALA A 73 -16.90 0.11 10.53
N GLU A 74 -16.34 0.92 9.64
CA GLU A 74 -15.41 2.00 10.01
C GLU A 74 -16.05 3.01 10.98
N LYS A 75 -17.30 3.42 10.75
CA LYS A 75 -18.02 4.33 11.65
C LYS A 75 -18.17 3.77 13.06
N VAL A 76 -18.54 2.49 13.18
CA VAL A 76 -18.68 1.80 14.48
C VAL A 76 -17.34 1.73 15.20
N GLU A 77 -16.28 1.36 14.49
CA GLU A 77 -14.95 1.22 15.06
C GLU A 77 -14.35 2.57 15.47
N ALA A 78 -14.50 3.61 14.65
CA ALA A 78 -14.05 4.97 14.97
C ALA A 78 -14.70 5.48 16.27
N ASN A 79 -16.02 5.31 16.40
CA ASN A 79 -16.74 5.69 17.61
C ASN A 79 -16.21 4.92 18.84
N ARG A 80 -16.03 3.60 18.72
CA ARG A 80 -15.48 2.76 19.78
C ARG A 80 -14.09 3.23 20.22
N ILE A 81 -13.18 3.50 19.27
CA ILE A 81 -11.82 3.97 19.53
C ILE A 81 -11.84 5.30 20.28
N VAL A 82 -12.57 6.31 19.78
CA VAL A 82 -12.63 7.63 20.42
C VAL A 82 -13.17 7.51 21.85
N ARG A 83 -14.27 6.79 22.05
CA ARG A 83 -14.85 6.59 23.39
C ARG A 83 -13.91 5.87 24.37
N THR A 84 -13.08 4.96 23.87
CA THR A 84 -12.13 4.21 24.70
C THR A 84 -10.89 5.04 25.02
N ALA A 85 -10.39 5.81 24.05
CA ALA A 85 -9.16 6.60 24.19
C ALA A 85 -9.39 7.89 24.98
N LEU A 86 -10.54 8.55 24.79
CA LEU A 86 -10.83 9.88 25.35
C LEU A 86 -10.60 9.98 26.88
N PRO A 87 -11.06 9.04 27.73
CA PRO A 87 -10.83 9.13 29.18
C PRO A 87 -9.37 8.93 29.60
N ALA A 88 -8.54 8.33 28.74
CA ALA A 88 -7.14 8.03 29.03
C ALA A 88 -6.17 9.13 28.58
N ILE A 89 -6.60 10.01 27.67
CA ILE A 89 -5.78 11.11 27.14
C ILE A 89 -5.78 12.26 28.14
N GLN A 90 -4.60 12.59 28.66
CA GLN A 90 -4.36 13.82 29.40
C GLN A 90 -3.83 14.88 28.42
N ALA A 91 -4.72 15.72 27.91
CA ALA A 91 -4.36 16.81 27.01
C ALA A 91 -4.39 18.16 27.75
N SER A 92 -3.38 18.98 27.53
CA SER A 92 -3.25 20.33 28.07
C SER A 92 -3.91 21.37 27.17
N SER A 93 -4.22 21.01 25.92
CA SER A 93 -4.98 21.83 24.98
C SER A 93 -5.95 21.01 24.15
N VAL A 94 -6.82 21.71 23.42
CA VAL A 94 -7.75 21.12 22.47
C VAL A 94 -7.02 20.45 21.32
N GLU A 95 -5.99 21.09 20.79
CA GLU A 95 -5.18 20.59 19.68
C GLU A 95 -4.46 19.30 20.08
N GLU A 96 -3.91 19.25 21.30
CA GLU A 96 -3.28 18.04 21.83
C GLU A 96 -4.28 16.89 21.99
N LEU A 97 -5.53 17.19 22.37
CA LEU A 97 -6.59 16.21 22.46
C LEU A 97 -6.97 15.67 21.07
N THR A 98 -7.22 16.54 20.10
CA THR A 98 -7.59 16.15 18.73
C THR A 98 -6.48 15.37 18.08
N ASP A 99 -5.22 15.80 18.20
CA ASP A 99 -4.09 15.07 17.64
C ASP A 99 -3.96 13.68 18.26
N SER A 100 -4.10 13.57 19.58
CA SER A 100 -4.02 12.28 20.27
C SER A 100 -5.11 11.31 19.82
N LEU A 101 -6.34 11.79 19.65
CA LEU A 101 -7.44 10.98 19.14
C LEU A 101 -7.27 10.62 17.66
N THR A 102 -6.83 11.56 16.81
CA THR A 102 -6.49 11.30 15.40
C THR A 102 -5.42 10.20 15.32
N ARG A 103 -4.40 10.24 16.18
CA ARG A 103 -3.35 9.21 16.24
C ARG A 103 -3.92 7.82 16.56
N GLU A 104 -4.85 7.71 17.51
CA GLU A 104 -5.49 6.43 17.82
C GLU A 104 -6.34 5.89 16.66
N LEU A 105 -7.03 6.78 15.93
CA LEU A 105 -7.78 6.39 14.73
C LEU A 105 -6.83 5.90 13.61
N ARG A 106 -5.73 6.62 13.34
CA ARG A 106 -4.75 6.24 12.32
C ARG A 106 -4.01 4.93 12.64
N LYS A 107 -3.77 4.64 13.93
CA LYS A 107 -3.25 3.34 14.38
C LYS A 107 -4.14 2.17 13.96
N ALA A 108 -5.45 2.41 13.88
CA ALA A 108 -6.43 1.44 13.38
C ALA A 108 -6.68 1.53 11.87
N GLY A 109 -5.94 2.39 11.14
CA GLY A 109 -6.11 2.61 9.70
C GLY A 109 -7.31 3.49 9.33
N LEU A 110 -7.91 4.20 10.29
CA LEU A 110 -9.10 5.02 10.08
C LEU A 110 -8.73 6.50 9.89
N ASP A 111 -9.28 7.12 8.84
CA ASP A 111 -9.02 8.51 8.44
C ASP A 111 -10.24 9.43 8.68
N PHE A 112 -10.84 9.37 9.87
CA PHE A 112 -11.88 10.32 10.24
C PHE A 112 -11.29 11.63 10.73
N HIS A 113 -11.92 12.74 10.37
CA HIS A 113 -11.58 14.05 10.93
C HIS A 113 -12.30 14.29 12.25
N LEU A 114 -11.61 14.95 13.18
CA LEU A 114 -12.17 15.40 14.45
C LEU A 114 -12.46 16.90 14.38
N GLY A 115 -13.71 17.27 14.66
CA GLY A 115 -14.14 18.63 14.89
C GLY A 115 -14.38 18.89 16.37
N LEU A 116 -14.26 20.15 16.77
CA LEU A 116 -14.66 20.62 18.09
C LEU A 116 -15.54 21.85 17.96
N SER A 117 -16.72 21.81 18.55
CA SER A 117 -17.62 22.95 18.58
C SER A 117 -18.01 23.31 20.00
N ARG A 118 -18.09 24.61 20.27
CA ARG A 118 -18.68 25.14 21.50
C ARG A 118 -20.17 25.41 21.36
N GLU A 119 -20.68 25.30 20.14
CA GLU A 119 -22.06 25.59 19.77
C GLU A 119 -22.69 24.39 19.04
N THR A 120 -23.95 24.52 18.64
CA THR A 120 -24.57 23.51 17.78
C THR A 120 -23.94 23.58 16.38
N PRO A 121 -23.39 22.48 15.84
CA PRO A 121 -22.69 22.50 14.55
C PRO A 121 -23.66 22.81 13.40
N ASN A 122 -23.30 23.77 12.55
CA ASN A 122 -24.02 24.04 11.31
C ASN A 122 -23.62 23.02 10.23
N LEU A 123 -24.43 21.97 10.08
CA LEU A 123 -24.13 20.86 9.19
C LEU A 123 -24.04 21.24 7.71
N GLU A 124 -24.79 22.26 7.25
CA GLU A 124 -24.72 22.75 5.87
C GLU A 124 -23.35 23.40 5.60
N GLN A 125 -22.86 24.21 6.54
CA GLN A 125 -21.53 24.82 6.42
C GLN A 125 -20.41 23.78 6.46
N ILE A 126 -20.53 22.75 7.30
CA ILE A 126 -19.54 21.66 7.37
C ILE A 126 -19.52 20.87 6.06
N ALA A 127 -20.69 20.47 5.57
CA ALA A 127 -20.82 19.74 4.31
C ALA A 127 -20.26 20.55 3.13
N ALA A 128 -20.53 21.86 3.09
CA ALA A 128 -19.95 22.74 2.07
C ALA A 128 -18.42 22.79 2.14
N ARG A 129 -17.83 22.87 3.34
CA ARG A 129 -16.37 22.82 3.52
C ARG A 129 -15.76 21.49 3.09
N GLN A 130 -16.47 20.37 3.30
CA GLN A 130 -16.03 19.03 2.87
C GLN A 130 -16.37 18.72 1.40
N ASN A 131 -16.95 19.68 0.66
CA ASN A 131 -17.44 19.54 -0.71
C ASN A 131 -18.36 18.32 -0.89
N ILE A 132 -19.30 18.13 0.04
CA ILE A 132 -20.27 17.04 -0.06
C ILE A 132 -21.23 17.33 -1.23
N PRO A 133 -21.39 16.40 -2.19
CA PRO A 133 -22.37 16.56 -3.27
C PRO A 133 -23.79 16.68 -2.72
N GLU A 134 -24.61 17.53 -3.35
CA GLU A 134 -25.96 17.86 -2.88
C GLU A 134 -26.84 16.59 -2.78
N GLU A 135 -26.71 15.69 -3.74
CA GLU A 135 -27.42 14.41 -3.80
C GLU A 135 -27.08 13.46 -2.63
N HIS A 136 -25.92 13.66 -1.98
CA HIS A 136 -25.45 12.84 -0.85
C HIS A 136 -25.59 13.54 0.50
N PHE A 137 -26.07 14.78 0.53
CA PHE A 137 -26.12 15.58 1.75
C PHE A 137 -26.93 14.92 2.86
N GLN A 138 -28.10 14.34 2.55
CA GLN A 138 -28.93 13.68 3.57
C GLN A 138 -28.28 12.42 4.15
N ASP A 139 -27.64 11.60 3.31
CA ASP A 139 -26.92 10.40 3.76
C ASP A 139 -25.70 10.77 4.61
N TRP A 140 -25.03 11.86 4.24
CA TRP A 140 -23.93 12.43 5.01
C TRP A 140 -24.40 12.91 6.40
N VAL A 141 -25.52 13.64 6.48
CA VAL A 141 -26.13 14.09 7.75
C VAL A 141 -26.52 12.91 8.64
N GLN A 142 -27.10 11.86 8.08
CA GLN A 142 -27.41 10.64 8.83
C GLN A 142 -26.15 9.98 9.39
N SER A 143 -25.10 9.89 8.58
CA SER A 143 -23.79 9.36 9.01
C SER A 143 -23.17 10.22 10.11
N PHE A 144 -23.32 11.56 10.04
CA PHE A 144 -22.86 12.48 11.08
C PHE A 144 -23.55 12.17 12.41
N HIS A 145 -24.89 12.05 12.40
CA HIS A 145 -25.62 11.72 13.63
C HIS A 145 -25.26 10.33 14.17
N GLN A 146 -25.06 9.34 13.30
CA GLN A 146 -24.65 8.00 13.71
C GLN A 146 -23.27 8.00 14.39
N LEU A 147 -22.29 8.67 13.79
CA LEU A 147 -20.92 8.77 14.33
C LEU A 147 -20.86 9.45 15.69
N ASN A 148 -21.68 10.47 15.87
CA ASN A 148 -21.59 11.39 17.01
C ASN A 148 -22.56 11.10 18.15
N LYS A 149 -23.48 10.15 17.97
CA LYS A 149 -24.54 9.83 18.95
C LYS A 149 -24.04 9.55 20.37
N GLU A 150 -22.86 8.94 20.49
CA GLU A 150 -22.30 8.47 21.76
C GLU A 150 -21.03 9.23 22.18
N LEU A 151 -20.69 10.31 21.47
CA LEU A 151 -19.57 11.17 21.83
C LEU A 151 -20.03 12.29 22.77
N PRO A 152 -19.14 12.81 23.64
CA PRO A 152 -19.47 13.96 24.47
C PRO A 152 -19.83 15.19 23.64
N GLU A 153 -20.68 16.05 24.22
CA GLU A 153 -21.07 17.31 23.60
C GLU A 153 -19.84 18.15 23.25
N GLY A 154 -19.84 18.68 22.03
CA GLY A 154 -18.76 19.48 21.47
C GLY A 154 -17.67 18.70 20.73
N LEU A 155 -17.49 17.38 20.96
CA LEU A 155 -16.56 16.55 20.18
C LEU A 155 -17.28 15.89 19.00
N LEU A 156 -16.75 16.10 17.79
CA LEU A 156 -17.38 15.65 16.55
C LEU A 156 -16.42 14.78 15.73
N LEU A 157 -16.88 13.62 15.28
CA LEU A 157 -16.30 12.87 14.16
C LEU A 157 -17.03 13.27 12.88
N LEU A 158 -16.29 13.75 11.88
CA LEU A 158 -16.86 14.10 10.59
C LEU A 158 -16.96 12.87 9.69
N PRO A 159 -18.12 12.65 9.04
CA PRO A 159 -18.26 11.61 8.03
C PRO A 159 -17.28 11.81 6.86
N HIS A 160 -17.03 10.71 6.14
CA HIS A 160 -16.27 10.70 4.91
C HIS A 160 -16.99 11.50 3.83
N THR A 161 -16.23 11.95 2.82
CA THR A 161 -16.79 12.61 1.63
C THR A 161 -17.13 11.56 0.57
N TYR A 162 -17.48 11.99 -0.64
CA TYR A 162 -17.87 11.11 -1.74
C TYR A 162 -17.00 11.33 -2.98
N HIS A 163 -16.69 10.22 -3.65
CA HIS A 163 -16.09 10.21 -4.98
C HIS A 163 -16.83 9.19 -5.83
N GLN A 164 -17.30 9.61 -7.02
CA GLN A 164 -18.12 8.78 -7.91
C GLN A 164 -19.29 8.10 -7.19
N GLY A 165 -19.95 8.83 -6.29
CA GLY A 165 -21.10 8.36 -5.52
C GLY A 165 -20.79 7.39 -4.37
N LYS A 166 -19.51 7.14 -4.06
CA LYS A 166 -19.10 6.22 -2.99
C LYS A 166 -18.33 6.95 -1.88
N PRO A 167 -18.48 6.53 -0.60
CA PRO A 167 -17.72 7.12 0.50
C PRO A 167 -16.22 6.97 0.32
N ILE A 168 -15.47 8.02 0.66
CA ILE A 168 -14.01 8.03 0.64
C ILE A 168 -13.48 8.98 1.73
N PRO A 169 -12.40 8.60 2.45
CA PRO A 169 -11.75 9.51 3.38
C PRO A 169 -11.33 10.81 2.69
N HIS A 170 -11.60 11.96 3.33
CA HIS A 170 -11.36 13.26 2.73
C HIS A 170 -9.88 13.50 2.41
N ASN A 171 -8.97 13.09 3.30
CA ASN A 171 -7.53 13.15 3.05
C ASN A 171 -7.10 12.26 1.88
N LEU A 172 -7.64 11.05 1.79
CA LEU A 172 -7.36 10.17 0.65
C LEU A 172 -7.79 10.83 -0.67
N LEU A 173 -8.98 11.44 -0.71
CA LEU A 173 -9.47 12.15 -1.89
C LEU A 173 -8.60 13.37 -2.23
N ARG A 174 -8.20 14.16 -1.23
CA ARG A 174 -7.34 15.33 -1.45
C ARG A 174 -5.97 14.90 -1.98
N ASN A 175 -5.31 13.96 -1.30
CA ASN A 175 -3.98 13.48 -1.65
C ASN A 175 -3.99 12.76 -3.01
N SER A 176 -5.11 12.13 -3.41
CA SER A 176 -5.23 11.49 -4.73
C SER A 176 -5.06 12.46 -5.91
N LYS A 177 -5.35 13.76 -5.71
CA LYS A 177 -5.13 14.80 -6.74
C LYS A 177 -3.66 15.22 -6.85
N GLU A 178 -2.89 15.05 -5.78
CA GLU A 178 -1.47 15.41 -5.71
C GLU A 178 -0.57 14.28 -6.23
N VAL A 179 -1.06 13.04 -6.19
CA VAL A 179 -0.38 11.88 -6.77
C VAL A 179 -0.65 11.84 -8.27
N THR A 180 0.19 12.56 -9.03
CA THR A 180 0.14 12.64 -10.49
C THR A 180 1.04 11.61 -11.15
N ALA A 181 0.84 11.36 -12.44
CA ALA A 181 1.69 10.53 -13.28
C ALA A 181 3.17 10.94 -13.18
N GLU A 182 3.49 12.24 -13.21
CA GLU A 182 4.87 12.74 -13.14
C GLU A 182 5.48 12.52 -11.75
N PHE A 183 4.67 12.53 -10.69
CA PHE A 183 5.13 12.15 -9.36
C PHE A 183 5.50 10.66 -9.32
N VAL A 184 4.63 9.79 -9.83
CA VAL A 184 4.89 8.34 -9.93
C VAL A 184 6.10 8.05 -10.83
N GLU A 185 6.29 8.78 -11.93
CA GLU A 185 7.44 8.65 -12.80
C GLU A 185 8.75 8.93 -12.06
N ARG A 186 8.81 10.06 -11.32
CA ARG A 186 10.01 10.46 -10.56
C ARG A 186 10.34 9.49 -9.43
N SER A 187 9.33 8.85 -8.85
CA SER A 187 9.49 7.82 -7.80
C SER A 187 9.86 6.45 -8.35
N LEU A 188 9.88 6.26 -9.68
CA LEU A 188 10.09 4.95 -10.31
C LEU A 188 9.08 3.90 -9.84
N GLY A 189 7.81 4.29 -9.69
CA GLY A 189 6.74 3.48 -9.10
C GLY A 189 6.49 3.79 -7.62
N ILE A 190 5.30 3.43 -7.13
CA ILE A 190 4.92 3.65 -5.74
C ILE A 190 4.07 2.47 -5.24
N ASN A 191 4.47 1.91 -4.10
CA ASN A 191 3.63 1.08 -3.25
C ASN A 191 3.05 1.91 -2.10
N ARG A 192 1.71 2.00 -2.01
CA ARG A 192 0.97 2.57 -0.88
C ARG A 192 0.31 1.45 -0.12
N ALA A 193 1.05 0.88 0.83
CA ALA A 193 0.64 -0.31 1.57
C ALA A 193 -0.66 -0.10 2.37
N GLU A 194 -0.81 1.08 2.96
CA GLU A 194 -2.00 1.49 3.73
C GLU A 194 -3.27 1.52 2.88
N ASP A 195 -3.12 1.82 1.59
CA ASP A 195 -4.21 1.85 0.61
C ASP A 195 -4.31 0.56 -0.21
N ARG A 196 -3.34 -0.35 -0.03
CA ARG A 196 -3.16 -1.61 -0.79
C ARG A 196 -3.09 -1.33 -2.28
N LEU A 197 -2.33 -0.31 -2.64
CA LEU A 197 -2.31 0.25 -3.99
C LEU A 197 -0.88 0.28 -4.53
N VAL A 198 -0.70 -0.27 -5.71
CA VAL A 198 0.50 -0.16 -6.53
C VAL A 198 0.22 0.83 -7.65
N LEU A 199 1.07 1.85 -7.79
CA LEU A 199 1.00 2.85 -8.84
C LEU A 199 2.22 2.78 -9.73
N LEU A 200 1.96 2.66 -11.02
CA LEU A 200 2.96 2.60 -12.07
C LEU A 200 2.78 3.76 -13.02
N HIS A 201 3.88 4.25 -13.59
CA HIS A 201 3.82 5.19 -14.69
C HIS A 201 3.87 4.44 -16.02
N LYS A 202 3.03 4.82 -16.99
CA LYS A 202 2.92 4.15 -18.30
C LYS A 202 4.25 4.01 -19.05
N LYS A 203 5.17 4.97 -18.89
CA LYS A 203 6.52 4.92 -19.47
C LYS A 203 7.30 3.65 -19.09
N PHE A 204 7.05 3.10 -17.90
CA PHE A 204 7.71 1.90 -17.39
C PHE A 204 6.95 0.61 -17.70
N THR A 205 5.85 0.70 -18.46
CA THR A 205 5.02 -0.43 -18.85
C THR A 205 4.90 -0.53 -20.39
N PRO A 206 6.02 -0.56 -21.15
CA PRO A 206 5.97 -0.64 -22.60
C PRO A 206 5.35 -1.97 -23.05
N GLU A 207 4.71 -1.99 -24.22
CA GLU A 207 4.05 -3.19 -24.79
C GLU A 207 5.00 -4.39 -24.93
N ASN A 208 6.29 -4.13 -25.16
CA ASN A 208 7.34 -5.14 -25.19
C ASN A 208 8.47 -4.69 -24.24
N ALA A 209 8.36 -4.97 -22.94
CA ALA A 209 9.56 -4.88 -22.11
C ALA A 209 10.48 -6.01 -22.59
N VAL A 210 11.60 -5.64 -23.21
CA VAL A 210 12.55 -6.63 -23.71
C VAL A 210 12.94 -7.52 -22.52
N GLU A 211 12.68 -8.82 -22.61
CA GLU A 211 12.96 -9.85 -21.57
C GLU A 211 14.45 -9.89 -21.15
N ILE A 212 15.27 -9.03 -21.76
CA ILE A 212 16.68 -8.79 -21.51
C ILE A 212 16.79 -7.34 -21.09
N GLY A 213 16.84 -7.14 -19.79
CA GLY A 213 17.42 -5.93 -19.23
C GLY A 213 16.48 -4.76 -18.95
N ASN A 214 15.20 -4.98 -18.66
CA ASN A 214 14.37 -3.90 -18.10
C ASN A 214 13.77 -4.25 -16.74
N TYR A 215 13.83 -3.24 -15.86
CA TYR A 215 13.22 -3.13 -14.54
C TYR A 215 11.74 -3.57 -14.61
N ARG A 216 11.39 -4.70 -14.00
CA ARG A 216 10.02 -5.24 -13.99
C ARG A 216 9.25 -4.60 -12.86
N LEU A 217 8.99 -3.33 -13.04
CA LEU A 217 8.45 -2.45 -12.01
C LEU A 217 7.14 -3.00 -11.41
N ALA A 218 6.26 -3.57 -12.23
CA ALA A 218 5.03 -4.17 -11.74
C ALA A 218 5.29 -5.32 -10.75
N ILE A 219 6.33 -6.13 -11.00
CA ILE A 219 6.76 -7.18 -10.07
C ILE A 219 7.36 -6.59 -8.82
N HIS A 220 8.27 -5.61 -8.96
CA HIS A 220 8.92 -4.94 -7.85
C HIS A 220 7.91 -4.35 -6.85
N GLU A 221 7.01 -3.49 -7.33
CA GLU A 221 6.03 -2.80 -6.47
C GLU A 221 4.99 -3.77 -5.90
N THR A 222 4.66 -4.84 -6.62
CA THR A 222 3.82 -5.92 -6.08
C THR A 222 4.60 -6.75 -5.05
N GLY A 223 5.91 -6.85 -5.17
CA GLY A 223 6.82 -7.39 -4.17
C GLY A 223 6.76 -6.63 -2.84
N HIS A 224 6.71 -5.30 -2.87
CA HIS A 224 6.43 -4.48 -1.69
C HIS A 224 5.05 -4.78 -1.09
N ALA A 225 4.01 -4.91 -1.92
CA ALA A 225 2.67 -5.25 -1.45
C ALA A 225 2.63 -6.61 -0.75
N LEU A 226 3.35 -7.59 -1.30
CA LEU A 226 3.54 -8.91 -0.71
C LEU A 226 4.29 -8.82 0.63
N ASP A 227 5.38 -8.07 0.69
CA ASP A 227 6.17 -7.86 1.90
C ASP A 227 5.31 -7.32 3.06
N HIS A 228 4.49 -6.30 2.79
CA HIS A 228 3.56 -5.73 3.77
C HIS A 228 2.46 -6.71 4.20
N LEU A 229 1.90 -7.47 3.25
CA LEU A 229 0.93 -8.52 3.55
C LEU A 229 1.54 -9.58 4.48
N LEU A 230 2.76 -10.04 4.20
CA LEU A 230 3.41 -11.10 4.97
C LEU A 230 3.79 -10.65 6.37
N ASP A 231 4.23 -9.40 6.54
CA ASP A 231 4.60 -8.80 7.82
C ASP A 231 3.43 -8.81 8.82
N THR A 232 2.22 -8.66 8.32
CA THR A 232 1.00 -8.57 9.15
C THR A 232 0.24 -9.91 9.26
N MET A 233 0.71 -10.96 8.59
CA MET A 233 0.02 -12.26 8.51
C MET A 233 0.36 -13.17 9.69
N THR A 234 -0.44 -13.11 10.76
CA THR A 234 -0.21 -13.86 12.01
C THR A 234 -0.76 -15.30 12.01
N GLY A 235 -1.56 -15.67 11.00
CA GLY A 235 -2.23 -16.98 10.93
C GLY A 235 -1.43 -18.10 10.26
N LEU A 236 -0.22 -17.83 9.75
CA LEU A 236 0.63 -18.81 9.07
C LEU A 236 1.95 -19.02 9.84
N PRO A 237 2.28 -20.26 10.25
CA PRO A 237 3.56 -20.56 10.89
C PRO A 237 4.73 -20.15 9.99
N GLY A 238 5.69 -19.40 10.56
CA GLY A 238 6.86 -18.92 9.82
C GLY A 238 6.67 -17.59 9.07
N LEU A 239 5.48 -16.99 9.12
CA LEU A 239 5.18 -15.66 8.57
C LEU A 239 4.77 -14.66 9.67
N GLY A 240 4.39 -13.43 9.30
CA GLY A 240 4.12 -12.33 10.24
C GLY A 240 5.40 -11.77 10.83
N ALA A 241 5.45 -11.64 12.15
CA ALA A 241 6.66 -11.18 12.87
C ALA A 241 7.92 -12.01 12.54
N ALA A 242 7.75 -13.31 12.25
CA ALA A 242 8.85 -14.18 11.82
C ALA A 242 9.38 -13.80 10.43
N HIS A 243 8.50 -13.38 9.52
CA HIS A 243 8.90 -12.94 8.18
C HIS A 243 9.76 -11.67 8.27
N ARG A 244 9.32 -10.63 8.98
CA ARG A 244 10.11 -9.40 9.16
C ARG A 244 11.47 -9.67 9.80
N ALA A 245 11.49 -10.41 10.90
CA ALA A 245 12.73 -10.77 11.57
C ALA A 245 13.68 -11.56 10.67
N THR A 246 13.16 -12.42 9.79
CA THR A 246 13.98 -13.18 8.82
C THR A 246 14.57 -12.27 7.76
N VAL A 247 13.77 -11.39 7.14
CA VAL A 247 14.26 -10.46 6.11
C VAL A 247 15.27 -9.47 6.71
N ASP A 248 15.00 -8.92 7.89
CA ASP A 248 15.93 -8.03 8.60
C ASP A 248 17.27 -8.74 8.88
N ALA A 249 17.23 -9.99 9.34
CA ALA A 249 18.44 -10.76 9.62
C ALA A 249 19.26 -11.04 8.35
N LEU A 250 18.60 -11.40 7.24
CA LEU A 250 19.26 -11.59 5.95
C LEU A 250 19.89 -10.29 5.44
N TYR A 251 19.14 -9.19 5.49
CA TYR A 251 19.60 -7.87 5.07
C TYR A 251 20.83 -7.40 5.86
N GLN A 252 20.80 -7.47 7.20
CA GLN A 252 21.93 -7.08 8.04
C GLN A 252 23.17 -7.96 7.80
N LYS A 253 22.96 -9.26 7.58
CA LYS A 253 24.04 -10.18 7.22
C LYS A 253 24.70 -9.79 5.89
N ASP A 254 23.92 -9.36 4.92
CA ASP A 254 24.41 -9.00 3.59
C ASP A 254 25.04 -7.61 3.53
N LEU A 255 24.50 -6.63 4.26
CA LEU A 255 25.19 -5.35 4.48
C LEU A 255 26.60 -5.57 5.03
N LYS A 256 26.74 -6.42 6.04
CA LYS A 256 28.04 -6.75 6.63
C LYS A 256 28.99 -7.45 5.65
N LYS A 257 28.47 -8.31 4.77
CA LYS A 257 29.30 -8.91 3.70
C LYS A 257 29.75 -7.85 2.70
N ALA A 258 28.86 -6.93 2.32
CA ALA A 258 29.12 -5.89 1.34
C ALA A 258 30.21 -4.89 1.80
N GLU A 259 30.35 -4.64 3.11
CA GLU A 259 31.47 -3.85 3.67
C GLU A 259 32.85 -4.39 3.25
N THR A 260 32.96 -5.69 3.00
CA THR A 260 34.23 -6.35 2.65
C THR A 260 34.34 -6.74 1.18
N ALA A 261 33.24 -7.14 0.55
CA ALA A 261 33.22 -7.64 -0.82
C ALA A 261 32.78 -6.60 -1.86
N GLY A 262 32.26 -5.46 -1.42
CA GLY A 262 31.54 -4.49 -2.26
C GLY A 262 30.05 -4.84 -2.41
N VAL A 263 29.22 -3.80 -2.61
CA VAL A 263 27.74 -3.93 -2.76
C VAL A 263 27.38 -4.83 -3.92
N GLU A 264 27.99 -4.60 -5.09
CA GLU A 264 27.74 -5.35 -6.34
C GLU A 264 28.04 -6.86 -6.22
N ALA A 265 28.88 -7.27 -5.27
CA ALA A 265 29.21 -8.67 -5.05
C ALA A 265 28.15 -9.44 -4.25
N VAL A 266 27.28 -8.73 -3.52
CA VAL A 266 26.31 -9.32 -2.58
C VAL A 266 24.87 -9.04 -3.01
N PHE A 267 24.58 -7.80 -3.38
CA PHE A 267 23.26 -7.36 -3.80
C PHE A 267 23.09 -7.49 -5.31
N THR A 268 21.85 -7.71 -5.75
CA THR A 268 21.50 -7.80 -7.17
C THR A 268 21.38 -6.42 -7.84
N SER A 269 21.23 -5.36 -7.03
CA SER A 269 21.22 -3.95 -7.45
C SER A 269 21.65 -3.05 -6.29
N ASP A 270 22.05 -1.80 -6.58
CA ASP A 270 22.37 -0.81 -5.54
C ASP A 270 21.15 -0.47 -4.68
N ARG A 271 19.95 -0.40 -5.29
CA ARG A 271 18.68 -0.12 -4.62
C ARG A 271 18.35 -1.16 -3.54
N ALA A 272 18.68 -2.43 -3.79
CA ALA A 272 18.52 -3.50 -2.79
C ALA A 272 19.38 -3.30 -1.52
N SER A 273 20.35 -2.37 -1.54
CA SER A 273 21.20 -2.03 -0.38
C SER A 273 20.77 -0.75 0.35
N GLU A 274 19.74 -0.05 -0.14
CA GLU A 274 19.25 1.20 0.46
C GLU A 274 18.43 0.93 1.72
N ASP A 275 17.47 0.01 1.65
CA ASP A 275 16.67 -0.42 2.79
C ASP A 275 16.16 -1.86 2.67
N VAL A 276 15.63 -2.38 3.78
CA VAL A 276 15.20 -3.78 3.89
C VAL A 276 13.95 -4.13 3.08
N ARG A 277 13.07 -3.16 2.81
CA ARG A 277 11.87 -3.35 1.96
C ARG A 277 12.31 -3.46 0.51
N GLU A 278 13.19 -2.56 0.07
CA GLU A 278 13.80 -2.60 -1.26
C GLU A 278 14.60 -3.88 -1.49
N TYR A 279 15.36 -4.33 -0.49
CA TYR A 279 16.05 -5.62 -0.50
C TYR A 279 15.12 -6.80 -0.82
N PHE A 280 13.93 -6.85 -0.20
CA PHE A 280 12.96 -7.90 -0.46
C PHE A 280 12.28 -7.76 -1.83
N ALA A 281 11.84 -6.55 -2.18
CA ALA A 281 11.17 -6.28 -3.46
C ALA A 281 12.08 -6.57 -4.67
N GLU A 282 13.33 -6.15 -4.62
CA GLU A 282 14.36 -6.46 -5.63
C GLU A 282 14.59 -7.97 -5.75
N ALA A 283 14.56 -8.70 -4.63
CA ALA A 283 14.72 -10.15 -4.65
C ALA A 283 13.51 -10.87 -5.25
N VAL A 284 12.28 -10.40 -5.00
CA VAL A 284 11.06 -10.90 -5.66
C VAL A 284 11.14 -10.63 -7.16
N GLU A 285 11.50 -9.41 -7.56
CA GLU A 285 11.71 -9.03 -8.96
C GLU A 285 12.73 -9.95 -9.63
N ALA A 286 13.91 -10.13 -9.01
CA ALA A 286 14.94 -10.99 -9.52
C ALA A 286 14.45 -12.44 -9.66
N TYR A 287 13.83 -12.98 -8.61
CA TYR A 287 13.36 -14.38 -8.61
C TYR A 287 12.37 -14.66 -9.73
N LEU A 288 11.51 -13.70 -10.08
CA LEU A 288 10.51 -13.86 -11.13
C LEU A 288 11.01 -13.40 -12.52
N THR A 289 12.26 -12.93 -12.62
CA THR A 289 12.86 -12.44 -13.86
C THR A 289 13.84 -13.44 -14.44
N PHE A 290 13.48 -14.04 -15.57
CA PHE A 290 14.35 -14.94 -16.32
C PHE A 290 14.96 -14.21 -17.51
N PRO A 291 16.29 -14.23 -17.70
CA PRO A 291 16.91 -13.52 -18.80
C PRO A 291 16.51 -14.11 -20.17
N GLY A 292 16.05 -13.26 -21.08
CA GLY A 292 15.81 -13.57 -22.50
C GLY A 292 17.07 -13.47 -23.40
N SER A 293 16.87 -13.39 -24.72
CA SER A 293 17.92 -13.30 -25.77
C SER A 293 18.66 -11.94 -25.87
N PRO A 294 20.00 -11.85 -25.75
CA PRO A 294 20.83 -10.67 -25.39
C PRO A 294 20.72 -9.31 -26.13
N GLU A 295 19.71 -9.05 -26.98
CA GLU A 295 19.66 -7.93 -27.92
C GLU A 295 18.91 -6.66 -27.40
N GLY A 296 18.46 -6.63 -26.14
CA GLY A 296 17.84 -5.45 -25.51
C GLY A 296 18.82 -4.47 -24.90
N GLU A 297 18.46 -3.18 -24.80
CA GLU A 297 19.15 -2.25 -23.89
C GLU A 297 18.90 -2.67 -22.43
N ILE A 298 19.97 -2.62 -21.63
CA ILE A 298 20.05 -3.28 -20.32
C ILE A 298 20.21 -2.23 -19.22
N PHE A 299 19.19 -2.04 -18.39
CA PHE A 299 19.27 -1.17 -17.20
C PHE A 299 19.78 -1.92 -15.96
N ARG A 300 19.48 -3.23 -15.81
CA ARG A 300 19.89 -4.08 -14.66
C ARG A 300 20.04 -5.56 -15.02
N THR A 301 21.08 -5.94 -15.77
CA THR A 301 21.34 -7.34 -16.20
C THR A 301 21.38 -8.35 -15.05
N ASP A 302 21.82 -7.88 -13.90
CA ASP A 302 22.18 -8.75 -12.78
C ASP A 302 20.99 -9.04 -11.85
N ASN A 303 19.91 -8.26 -11.94
CA ASN A 303 18.68 -8.48 -11.18
C ASN A 303 17.80 -9.54 -11.85
N SER A 304 18.29 -10.77 -11.85
CA SER A 304 17.66 -11.91 -12.50
C SER A 304 17.66 -13.14 -11.60
N HIS A 305 16.85 -14.14 -11.96
CA HIS A 305 16.67 -15.36 -11.17
C HIS A 305 18.00 -16.07 -10.93
N GLN A 306 18.84 -16.16 -11.98
CA GLN A 306 20.17 -16.75 -11.87
C GLN A 306 21.16 -15.83 -11.13
N GLY A 307 21.03 -14.51 -11.30
CA GLY A 307 21.84 -13.52 -10.58
C GLY A 307 21.63 -13.60 -9.07
N LEU A 308 20.36 -13.59 -8.63
CA LEU A 308 19.98 -13.77 -7.23
C LEU A 308 20.50 -15.09 -6.67
N LYS A 309 20.29 -16.20 -7.38
CA LYS A 309 20.78 -17.52 -6.94
C LYS A 309 22.29 -17.58 -6.75
N ASN A 310 23.05 -16.90 -7.63
CA ASN A 310 24.50 -16.92 -7.59
C ASN A 310 25.08 -16.00 -6.50
N ARG A 311 24.49 -14.82 -6.30
CA ARG A 311 24.97 -13.82 -5.33
C ARG A 311 24.46 -14.11 -3.92
N ASN A 312 23.21 -14.57 -3.82
CA ASN A 312 22.52 -14.72 -2.55
C ASN A 312 21.56 -15.93 -2.53
N GLY A 313 22.14 -17.14 -2.47
CA GLY A 313 21.38 -18.39 -2.44
C GLY A 313 20.42 -18.51 -1.24
N GLU A 314 20.75 -17.90 -0.11
CA GLU A 314 19.90 -17.94 1.09
C GLU A 314 18.63 -17.10 0.92
N LEU A 315 18.77 -15.86 0.41
CA LEU A 315 17.62 -15.04 0.04
C LEU A 315 16.81 -15.68 -1.08
N TYR A 316 17.47 -16.25 -2.09
CA TYR A 316 16.83 -17.00 -3.17
C TYR A 316 15.92 -18.12 -2.63
N ASP A 317 16.42 -18.93 -1.71
CA ASP A 317 15.67 -20.03 -1.12
C ASP A 317 14.49 -19.51 -0.28
N TYR A 318 14.69 -18.41 0.44
CA TYR A 318 13.63 -17.76 1.22
C TYR A 318 12.50 -17.20 0.34
N ILE A 319 12.83 -16.47 -0.74
CA ILE A 319 11.84 -16.00 -1.71
C ILE A 319 11.11 -17.18 -2.35
N GLY A 320 11.82 -18.26 -2.69
CA GLY A 320 11.22 -19.48 -3.19
C GLY A 320 10.20 -20.10 -2.22
N MET A 321 10.54 -20.17 -0.93
CA MET A 321 9.62 -20.64 0.11
C MET A 321 8.37 -19.75 0.20
N VAL A 322 8.55 -18.43 0.23
CA VAL A 322 7.45 -17.45 0.28
C VAL A 322 6.52 -17.63 -0.93
N LEU A 323 7.06 -17.59 -2.15
CA LEU A 323 6.25 -17.60 -3.37
C LEU A 323 5.48 -18.92 -3.59
N HIS A 324 5.91 -20.03 -2.99
CA HIS A 324 5.25 -21.34 -3.09
C HIS A 324 4.47 -21.74 -1.84
N GLN A 325 4.34 -20.84 -0.85
CA GLN A 325 3.57 -21.08 0.36
C GLN A 325 2.07 -21.18 0.04
N ASP A 326 1.37 -22.08 0.72
CA ASP A 326 -0.09 -22.13 0.69
C ASP A 326 -0.67 -21.08 1.64
N TYR A 327 -1.35 -20.09 1.06
CA TYR A 327 -2.00 -18.99 1.78
C TYR A 327 -3.50 -19.21 2.01
N SER A 328 -4.10 -20.29 1.52
CA SER A 328 -5.55 -20.51 1.52
C SER A 328 -6.17 -20.42 2.92
N LYS A 329 -5.44 -20.85 3.94
CA LYS A 329 -5.87 -20.86 5.35
C LYS A 329 -5.48 -19.61 6.13
N ALA A 330 -4.72 -18.69 5.53
CA ALA A 330 -4.31 -17.46 6.19
C ALA A 330 -5.52 -16.56 6.44
N VAL A 331 -5.59 -16.01 7.66
CA VAL A 331 -6.47 -14.88 7.94
C VAL A 331 -5.84 -13.64 7.30
N ILE A 332 -6.61 -12.93 6.48
CA ILE A 332 -6.16 -11.70 5.85
C ILE A 332 -6.06 -10.60 6.91
N PRO A 333 -4.88 -10.01 7.11
CA PRO A 333 -4.72 -8.93 8.07
C PRO A 333 -5.32 -7.61 7.56
N PRO A 334 -5.62 -6.66 8.45
CA PRO A 334 -5.86 -5.28 8.04
C PRO A 334 -4.60 -4.68 7.38
N PRO A 335 -4.73 -3.61 6.57
CA PRO A 335 -3.58 -2.87 6.09
C PRO A 335 -2.71 -2.31 7.23
N PRO A 336 -1.42 -2.03 6.99
CA PRO A 336 -0.59 -1.41 8.00
C PRO A 336 -1.19 -0.06 8.45
N PRO A 337 -0.94 0.35 9.71
CA PRO A 337 -1.33 1.65 10.19
C PRO A 337 -0.80 2.76 9.29
N ARG A 338 -1.58 3.83 9.13
CA ARG A 338 -1.12 5.00 8.39
C ARG A 338 0.00 5.69 9.16
N PRO A 339 1.00 6.28 8.48
CA PRO A 339 2.06 7.04 9.14
C PRO A 339 1.46 8.08 10.10
N VAL A 340 2.02 8.08 11.30
CA VAL A 340 1.64 9.02 12.37
C VAL A 340 2.82 9.97 12.55
N HIS A 341 2.55 11.28 12.53
CA HIS A 341 3.58 12.25 12.89
C HIS A 341 4.02 12.07 14.35
N ASP A 342 5.29 12.33 14.63
CA ASP A 342 5.85 12.19 15.97
C ASP A 342 4.98 12.93 17.02
N PRO A 343 4.80 12.38 18.23
CA PRO A 343 4.06 13.06 19.29
C PRO A 343 4.58 14.48 19.53
N GLY A 344 3.71 15.48 19.34
CA GLY A 344 4.04 16.90 19.49
C GLY A 344 4.24 17.68 18.18
N ILE A 345 4.25 17.01 17.03
CA ILE A 345 4.13 17.66 15.72
C ILE A 345 2.64 17.68 15.35
N PRO A 346 2.04 18.86 15.13
CA PRO A 346 0.67 18.95 14.63
C PRO A 346 0.54 18.20 13.31
N ASP A 347 -0.45 17.33 13.22
CA ASP A 347 -0.72 16.62 11.98
C ASP A 347 -1.31 17.62 10.96
N PRO A 348 -0.68 17.83 9.79
CA PRO A 348 -1.17 18.79 8.79
C PRO A 348 -2.55 18.40 8.24
N ASP A 349 -2.98 17.15 8.46
CA ASP A 349 -4.31 16.67 8.09
C ASP A 349 -5.27 16.55 9.29
N SER A 350 -4.81 16.83 10.52
CA SER A 350 -5.68 17.17 11.65
C SER A 350 -6.35 18.51 11.34
N GLN A 351 -7.45 18.46 10.60
CA GLN A 351 -8.31 19.62 10.44
C GLN A 351 -9.15 19.78 11.71
N VAL A 352 -8.69 20.65 12.62
CA VAL A 352 -9.53 21.12 13.72
C VAL A 352 -10.52 22.13 13.15
N PHE A 353 -11.76 21.69 13.03
CA PHE A 353 -12.84 22.62 12.73
C PHE A 353 -13.27 23.30 14.02
N TRP A 354 -13.01 24.61 14.11
CA TRP A 354 -13.55 25.48 15.14
C TRP A 354 -14.89 26.05 14.66
N PHE A 355 -15.94 25.81 15.43
CA PHE A 355 -17.25 26.44 15.28
C PHE A 355 -17.69 27.05 16.59
#